data_AF-A0A9X4MUD0-F1
#
_entry.id   AF-A0A9X4MUD0-F1
#
_cell.length_a   1.000
_cell.length_b   1.000
_cell.length_c   1.000
_cell.angle_alpha   90.00
_cell.angle_beta   90.00
_cell.angle_gamma   90.00
#
_symmetry.space_group_name_H-M   'P 1'
#
loop_
_entity.id
_entity.type
_entity.pdbx_description
1 polymer ?
#
loop_
_entity_poly.entity_id
_entity_poly.type
_entity_poly.pdbx_seq_one_letter_code
_entity_poly.pdbx_strand_id
1 'polypeptide(L)'
;MIVLFSPIFLLVGVLIACDTGFPVVFTQTRIGKDKSPFTIYKFRTMYATVPSDVPTYQVKPRKGLVTPVGKWLRKSKLDELPQLWNILKGDMSLVGPRPALWSETALIDARDRYGVNRLKPGLTGLAQVKGLQVHKVKSKVEWDRQYLSEASLSLDLYCLLITPLVLISSLLPFRGRNKRKR
;
A
#
# COMPACT_ATOMS: atom_id res chain seq x y z
N MET A 1 -10.80 -18.24 -0.45
CA MET A 1 -10.39 -16.90 -0.94
C MET A 1 -9.84 -16.93 -2.37
N ILE A 2 -8.80 -17.71 -2.68
CA ILE A 2 -8.15 -17.68 -4.01
C ILE A 2 -9.09 -18.12 -5.15
N VAL A 3 -9.91 -19.16 -4.93
CA VAL A 3 -10.91 -19.62 -5.92
C VAL A 3 -11.98 -18.56 -6.19
N LEU A 4 -12.38 -17.79 -5.17
CA LEU A 4 -13.40 -16.74 -5.31
C LEU A 4 -12.89 -15.56 -6.15
N PHE A 5 -11.62 -15.21 -5.98
CA PHE A 5 -11.01 -14.10 -6.72
C PHE A 5 -10.33 -14.53 -8.03
N SER A 6 -10.27 -15.82 -8.35
CA SER A 6 -9.56 -16.32 -9.54
C SER A 6 -10.03 -15.70 -10.86
N PRO A 7 -11.33 -15.41 -11.11
CA PRO A 7 -11.75 -14.75 -12.34
C PRO A 7 -11.21 -13.32 -12.45
N ILE A 8 -11.15 -12.61 -11.31
CA ILE A 8 -10.59 -11.24 -11.24
C ILE A 8 -9.08 -11.28 -11.46
N PHE A 9 -8.38 -12.24 -10.85
CA PHE A 9 -6.94 -12.41 -11.06
C PHE A 9 -6.61 -12.72 -12.53
N LEU A 10 -7.40 -13.57 -13.18
CA LEU A 10 -7.22 -13.90 -14.59
C LEU A 10 -7.48 -12.67 -15.49
N LEU A 11 -8.61 -11.98 -15.29
CA LEU A 11 -8.96 -10.80 -16.07
C LEU A 11 -7.90 -9.70 -15.93
N VAL A 12 -7.49 -9.38 -14.70
CA VAL A 12 -6.44 -8.38 -14.44
C VAL A 12 -5.11 -8.83 -15.03
N GLY A 13 -4.78 -10.12 -14.93
CA GLY A 13 -3.58 -10.70 -15.53
C GLY A 13 -3.53 -10.52 -17.04
N VAL A 14 -4.64 -10.81 -17.75
CA VAL A 14 -4.75 -10.62 -19.20
C VAL A 14 -4.59 -9.15 -19.57
N LEU A 15 -5.27 -8.24 -18.87
CA LEU A 15 -5.14 -6.79 -19.13
C LEU A 15 -3.71 -6.30 -18.96
N ILE A 16 -2.98 -6.76 -17.94
CA ILE A 16 -1.58 -6.40 -17.72
C ILE A 16 -0.67 -7.02 -18.78
N ALA A 17 -0.91 -8.27 -19.17
CA ALA A 17 -0.15 -8.95 -20.21
C ALA A 17 -0.30 -8.23 -21.57
N CYS A 18 -1.50 -7.74 -21.89
CA CYS A 18 -1.74 -6.93 -23.09
C CYS A 18 -1.10 -5.52 -23.01
N ASP A 19 -1.02 -4.92 -21.82
CA ASP A 19 -0.49 -3.56 -21.62
C ASP A 19 1.05 -3.53 -21.52
N THR A 20 1.65 -4.52 -20.85
CA THR A 20 3.08 -4.51 -20.49
C THR A 20 3.80 -5.85 -20.68
N GLY A 21 3.10 -6.90 -21.12
CA GLY A 21 3.64 -8.25 -21.17
C GLY A 21 3.84 -8.86 -19.78
N PHE A 22 4.73 -9.85 -19.72
CA PHE A 22 5.05 -10.59 -18.50
C PHE A 22 6.28 -10.02 -17.78
N PRO A 23 6.44 -10.28 -16.47
CA PRO A 23 5.48 -10.91 -15.55
C PRO A 23 4.31 -9.99 -15.16
N VAL A 24 3.12 -10.58 -14.98
CA VAL A 24 1.90 -9.86 -14.52
C VAL A 24 1.91 -9.57 -13.03
N VAL A 25 2.58 -10.42 -12.23
CA VAL A 25 2.81 -10.21 -10.80
C VAL A 25 4.17 -9.56 -10.60
N PHE A 26 4.16 -8.47 -9.84
CA PHE A 26 5.33 -7.76 -9.37
C PHE A 26 5.62 -8.16 -7.92
N THR A 27 6.89 -8.42 -7.63
CA THR A 27 7.39 -8.71 -6.29
C THR A 27 8.36 -7.63 -5.81
N GLN A 28 8.37 -7.38 -4.51
CA GLN A 28 9.24 -6.37 -3.91
C GLN A 28 9.57 -6.71 -2.47
N THR A 29 10.82 -6.54 -2.08
CA THR A 29 11.24 -6.72 -0.68
C THR A 29 10.73 -5.57 0.18
N ARG A 30 10.08 -5.94 1.29
CA ARG A 30 9.51 -5.03 2.27
C ARG A 30 9.95 -5.42 3.67
N ILE A 31 9.89 -4.45 4.58
CA ILE A 31 10.18 -4.67 5.99
C ILE A 31 8.90 -5.06 6.72
N GLY A 32 8.95 -6.23 7.34
CA GLY A 32 7.87 -6.83 8.13
C GLY A 32 8.10 -6.73 9.63
N LYS A 33 7.48 -7.65 10.36
CA LYS A 33 7.57 -7.71 11.82
C LYS A 33 9.03 -7.88 12.27
N ASP A 34 9.39 -7.15 13.33
CA ASP A 34 10.73 -7.14 13.93
C ASP A 34 11.83 -6.80 12.91
N LYS A 35 11.48 -5.95 11.93
CA LYS A 35 12.33 -5.56 10.80
C LYS A 35 12.74 -6.70 9.86
N SER A 36 12.09 -7.86 9.96
CA SER A 36 12.37 -9.01 9.10
C SER A 36 11.94 -8.74 7.66
N PRO A 37 12.81 -8.94 6.66
CA PRO A 37 12.44 -8.74 5.26
C PRO A 37 11.45 -9.82 4.79
N PHE A 38 10.48 -9.44 3.99
CA PHE A 38 9.56 -10.36 3.32
C PHE A 38 9.25 -9.88 1.90
N THR A 39 8.77 -10.79 1.05
CA THR A 39 8.41 -10.47 -0.34
C THR A 39 6.92 -10.15 -0.43
N ILE A 40 6.59 -8.92 -0.82
CA ILE A 40 5.21 -8.52 -1.11
C ILE A 40 4.82 -8.88 -2.55
N TYR A 41 3.58 -9.31 -2.78
CA TYR A 41 3.04 -9.58 -4.11
C TYR A 41 2.05 -8.50 -4.52
N LYS A 42 2.17 -7.97 -5.74
CA LYS A 42 1.24 -7.00 -6.34
C LYS A 42 1.05 -7.28 -7.82
N PHE A 43 0.02 -6.72 -8.42
CA PHE A 43 -0.02 -6.67 -9.88
C PHE A 43 0.95 -5.60 -10.41
N ARG A 44 1.60 -5.90 -11.54
CA ARG A 44 2.47 -4.95 -12.22
C ARG A 44 1.63 -3.77 -12.74
N THR A 45 2.04 -2.56 -12.36
CA THR A 45 1.36 -1.31 -12.74
C THR A 45 2.32 -0.29 -13.36
N MET A 46 3.60 -0.64 -13.49
CA MET A 46 4.67 0.20 -14.00
C MET A 46 5.43 -0.57 -15.07
N TYR A 47 6.07 0.17 -15.98
CA TYR A 47 6.97 -0.43 -16.96
C TYR A 47 8.15 -1.12 -16.26
N ALA A 48 8.65 -2.20 -16.85
CA ALA A 48 9.76 -2.99 -16.31
C ALA A 48 11.07 -2.18 -16.18
N THR A 49 11.20 -1.09 -16.92
CA THR A 49 12.33 -0.15 -16.86
C THR A 49 12.37 0.70 -15.60
N VAL A 50 11.31 0.71 -14.79
CA VAL A 50 11.24 1.54 -13.59
C VAL A 50 11.85 0.81 -12.39
N PRO A 51 12.80 1.43 -11.66
CA PRO A 51 13.38 0.84 -10.46
C PRO A 51 12.33 0.45 -9.42
N SER A 52 12.45 -0.77 -8.92
CA SER A 52 11.49 -1.40 -8.02
C SER A 52 11.85 -1.25 -6.54
N ASP A 53 13.05 -0.82 -6.21
CA ASP A 53 13.60 -0.72 -4.86
C ASP A 53 13.52 0.70 -4.28
N VAL A 54 13.10 1.66 -5.09
CA VAL A 54 12.98 3.08 -4.73
C VAL A 54 11.50 3.44 -4.54
N PRO A 55 11.14 4.27 -3.53
CA PRO A 55 9.80 4.81 -3.41
C PRO A 55 9.38 5.52 -4.69
N THR A 56 8.17 5.27 -5.19
CA THR A 56 7.69 5.84 -6.47
C THR A 56 7.79 7.37 -6.52
N TYR A 57 7.68 8.05 -5.37
CA TYR A 57 7.79 9.50 -5.33
C TYR A 57 9.23 10.02 -5.52
N GLN A 58 10.25 9.19 -5.39
CA GLN A 58 11.67 9.55 -5.60
C GLN A 58 12.14 9.30 -7.03
N VAL A 59 11.44 8.47 -7.81
CA VAL A 59 11.79 8.18 -9.22
C VAL A 59 11.52 9.41 -10.11
N LYS A 60 12.53 9.79 -10.92
CA LYS A 60 12.45 10.88 -11.91
C LYS A 60 12.74 10.33 -13.33
N PRO A 61 12.02 10.78 -14.38
CA PRO A 61 10.83 11.64 -14.33
C PRO A 61 9.61 10.89 -13.77
N ARG A 62 8.71 11.59 -13.06
CA ARG A 62 7.48 10.96 -12.52
C ARG A 62 6.44 10.64 -13.60
N LYS A 63 6.46 11.36 -14.72
CA LYS A 63 5.55 11.12 -15.86
C LYS A 63 6.04 9.92 -16.64
N GLY A 64 5.10 9.09 -17.12
CA GLY A 64 5.40 7.93 -17.95
C GLY A 64 5.85 6.68 -17.18
N LEU A 65 5.87 6.69 -15.84
CA LEU A 65 6.27 5.51 -15.07
C LEU A 65 5.18 4.44 -14.97
N VAL A 66 3.91 4.87 -14.92
CA VAL A 66 2.73 4.03 -14.68
C VAL A 66 1.97 3.86 -15.98
N THR A 67 1.59 2.63 -16.29
CA THR A 67 0.93 2.26 -17.54
C THR A 67 -0.55 2.65 -17.53
N PRO A 68 -1.24 2.72 -18.68
CA PRO A 68 -2.68 3.02 -18.72
C PRO A 68 -3.53 2.09 -17.84
N VAL A 69 -3.35 0.76 -17.94
CA VAL A 69 -4.05 -0.20 -17.06
C VAL A 69 -3.58 -0.04 -15.63
N GLY A 70 -2.28 0.18 -15.42
CA GLY A 70 -1.69 0.40 -14.11
C GLY A 70 -2.27 1.60 -13.36
N LYS A 71 -2.61 2.69 -14.07
CA LYS A 71 -3.27 3.87 -13.47
C LYS A 71 -4.64 3.50 -12.91
N TRP A 72 -5.44 2.73 -13.65
CA TRP A 72 -6.75 2.28 -13.19
C TRP A 72 -6.63 1.34 -11.99
N LEU A 73 -5.73 0.34 -12.07
CA LEU A 73 -5.49 -0.62 -10.99
C LEU A 73 -5.08 0.06 -9.67
N ARG A 74 -4.20 1.06 -9.74
CA ARG A 74 -3.79 1.85 -8.55
C ARG A 74 -4.92 2.71 -7.99
N LYS A 75 -5.79 3.22 -8.86
CA LYS A 75 -6.96 4.02 -8.47
C LYS A 75 -7.92 3.15 -7.65
N SER A 76 -8.22 1.94 -8.16
CA SER A 76 -9.15 0.99 -7.54
C SER A 76 -8.54 0.14 -6.43
N LYS A 77 -7.21 0.20 -6.21
CA LYS A 77 -6.43 -0.67 -5.31
C LYS A 77 -6.45 -2.15 -5.65
N LEU A 78 -6.92 -2.50 -6.84
CA LEU A 78 -6.89 -3.88 -7.31
C LEU A 78 -5.45 -4.38 -7.47
N ASP A 79 -4.48 -3.48 -7.67
CA ASP A 79 -3.06 -3.83 -7.73
C ASP A 79 -2.53 -4.48 -6.45
N GLU A 80 -3.18 -4.24 -5.31
CA GLU A 80 -2.79 -4.76 -4.00
C GLU A 80 -3.45 -6.12 -3.67
N LEU A 81 -4.38 -6.63 -4.50
CA LEU A 81 -5.05 -7.92 -4.24
C LEU A 81 -4.11 -9.12 -4.05
N PRO A 82 -2.99 -9.27 -4.79
CA PRO A 82 -2.07 -10.38 -4.54
C PRO A 82 -1.46 -10.39 -3.13
N GLN A 83 -1.50 -9.27 -2.39
CA GLN A 83 -1.05 -9.20 -0.99
C GLN A 83 -1.92 -10.05 -0.04
N LEU A 84 -3.13 -10.44 -0.45
CA LEU A 84 -3.93 -11.40 0.33
C LEU A 84 -3.17 -12.71 0.54
N TRP A 85 -2.29 -13.09 -0.40
CA TRP A 85 -1.41 -14.24 -0.23
C TRP A 85 -0.37 -14.03 0.89
N ASN A 86 0.14 -12.81 1.05
CA ASN A 86 1.04 -12.47 2.18
C ASN A 86 0.31 -12.57 3.52
N ILE A 87 -0.97 -12.20 3.56
CA ILE A 87 -1.79 -12.36 4.77
C ILE A 87 -1.99 -13.84 5.10
N LEU A 88 -2.32 -14.67 4.10
CA LEU A 88 -2.49 -16.12 4.28
C LEU A 88 -1.20 -16.82 4.70
N LYS A 89 -0.05 -16.39 4.18
CA LYS A 89 1.28 -16.87 4.59
C LYS A 89 1.67 -16.45 6.01
N GLY A 90 1.03 -15.41 6.54
CA GLY A 90 1.33 -14.86 7.86
C GLY A 90 2.37 -13.73 7.86
N ASP A 91 2.86 -13.29 6.69
CA ASP A 91 3.80 -12.16 6.55
C ASP A 91 3.14 -10.82 6.92
N MET A 92 1.84 -10.70 6.63
CA MET A 92 1.04 -9.49 6.81
C MET A 92 -0.24 -9.78 7.60
N SER A 93 -0.85 -8.73 8.14
CA SER A 93 -2.21 -8.71 8.68
C SER A 93 -3.15 -7.89 7.77
N LEU A 94 -4.45 -7.98 8.01
CA LEU A 94 -5.41 -7.10 7.33
C LEU A 94 -5.22 -5.64 7.77
N VAL A 95 -5.06 -5.42 9.07
CA VAL A 95 -4.84 -4.10 9.68
C VAL A 95 -3.47 -4.04 10.35
N GLY A 96 -2.74 -2.95 10.11
CA GLY A 96 -1.42 -2.71 10.67
C GLY A 96 -0.68 -1.60 9.92
N PRO A 97 0.53 -1.23 10.35
CA PRO A 97 1.34 -0.23 9.65
C PRO A 97 1.64 -0.69 8.22
N ARG A 98 1.53 0.21 7.23
CA ARG A 98 1.89 -0.14 5.84
C ARG A 98 3.37 -0.58 5.77
N PRO A 99 3.71 -1.70 5.10
CA PRO A 99 5.07 -2.21 5.04
C PRO A 99 6.02 -1.20 4.36
N ALA A 100 7.14 -0.89 5.01
CA ALA A 100 8.15 0.02 4.48
C ALA A 100 9.01 -0.67 3.40
N LEU A 101 9.53 0.09 2.44
CA LEU A 101 10.64 -0.38 1.60
C LEU A 101 11.89 -0.53 2.46
N TRP A 102 12.76 -1.46 2.08
CA TRP A 102 14.08 -1.58 2.70
C TRP A 102 14.92 -0.30 2.56
N SER A 103 14.69 0.48 1.50
CA SER A 103 15.33 1.77 1.24
C SER A 103 14.74 2.94 2.04
N GLU A 104 13.60 2.76 2.73
CA GLU A 104 12.96 3.79 3.57
C GLU A 104 13.55 3.80 5.00
N THR A 105 14.88 3.90 5.14
CA THR A 105 15.59 3.83 6.43
C THR A 105 15.05 4.81 7.47
N ALA A 106 14.84 6.07 7.07
CA ALA A 106 14.29 7.09 7.97
C ALA A 106 12.92 6.73 8.56
N LEU A 107 12.07 6.01 7.82
CA LEU A 107 10.78 5.54 8.32
C LEU A 107 10.98 4.34 9.26
N ILE A 108 11.84 3.40 8.88
CA ILE A 108 12.14 2.20 9.66
C ILE A 108 12.69 2.61 11.04
N ASP A 109 13.69 3.48 11.08
CA ASP A 109 14.32 3.96 12.31
C ASP A 109 13.34 4.74 13.18
N ALA A 110 12.50 5.58 12.57
CA ALA A 110 11.49 6.33 13.29
C ALA A 110 10.43 5.43 13.93
N ARG A 111 10.03 4.34 13.25
CA ARG A 111 9.14 3.32 13.81
C ARG A 111 9.80 2.51 14.92
N ASP A 112 11.09 2.24 14.79
CA ASP A 112 11.85 1.45 15.76
C ASP A 112 11.90 2.14 17.13
N ARG A 113 12.10 3.46 17.14
CA ARG A 113 12.11 4.28 18.36
C ARG A 113 10.83 4.17 19.20
N TYR A 114 9.70 3.85 18.57
CA TYR A 114 8.41 3.70 19.25
C TYR A 114 7.94 2.24 19.32
N GLY A 115 8.76 1.27 18.92
CA GLY A 115 8.40 -0.15 18.92
C GLY A 115 7.39 -0.56 17.84
N VAL A 116 7.04 0.32 16.91
CA VAL A 116 6.04 0.08 15.85
C VAL A 116 6.45 -1.08 14.93
N ASN A 117 7.76 -1.29 14.71
CA ASN A 117 8.26 -2.38 13.88
C ASN A 117 7.95 -3.78 14.45
N ARG A 118 7.52 -3.89 15.71
CA ARG A 118 7.08 -5.16 16.32
C ARG A 118 5.70 -5.62 15.84
N LEU A 119 4.94 -4.74 15.20
CA LEU A 119 3.65 -5.08 14.62
C LEU A 119 3.81 -5.80 13.28
N LYS A 120 2.88 -6.70 12.97
CA LYS A 120 2.77 -7.20 11.60
C LYS A 120 2.33 -6.05 10.68
N PRO A 121 2.94 -5.89 9.50
CA PRO A 121 2.49 -4.90 8.54
C PRO A 121 1.09 -5.22 8.03
N GLY A 122 0.30 -4.17 7.77
CA GLY A 122 -1.08 -4.27 7.33
C GLY A 122 -1.30 -3.99 5.84
N LEU A 123 -2.35 -4.58 5.27
CA LEU A 123 -2.90 -4.15 3.98
C LEU A 123 -3.50 -2.74 4.11
N THR A 124 -4.26 -2.51 5.18
CA THR A 124 -4.72 -1.18 5.63
C THR A 124 -4.25 -0.88 7.04
N GLY A 125 -4.48 0.34 7.53
CA GLY A 125 -4.06 0.78 8.84
C GLY A 125 -4.50 2.20 9.15
N LEU A 126 -4.34 2.61 10.41
CA LEU A 126 -4.82 3.91 10.91
C LEU A 126 -4.21 5.08 10.11
N ALA A 127 -2.91 5.04 9.82
CA ALA A 127 -2.24 6.05 9.00
C ALA A 127 -2.81 6.14 7.56
N GLN A 128 -3.24 5.01 6.98
CA GLN A 128 -3.86 4.96 5.65
C GLN A 128 -5.28 5.53 5.68
N VAL A 129 -6.06 5.20 6.71
CA VAL A 129 -7.42 5.73 6.93
C VAL A 129 -7.42 7.25 7.13
N LYS A 130 -6.40 7.80 7.79
CA LYS A 130 -6.23 9.25 7.94
C LYS A 130 -5.76 9.97 6.67
N GLY A 131 -5.64 9.26 5.54
CA GLY A 131 -5.34 9.84 4.23
C GLY A 131 -3.95 10.48 4.14
N LEU A 132 -3.00 10.04 4.98
CA LEU A 132 -1.69 10.66 5.02
C LEU A 132 -0.87 10.37 3.76
N GLN A 133 -0.21 11.42 3.29
CA GLN A 133 0.73 11.35 2.17
C GLN A 133 1.93 10.48 2.53
N VAL A 134 2.37 9.65 1.59
CA VAL A 134 3.45 8.66 1.77
C VAL A 134 4.76 9.30 2.27
N HIS A 135 5.05 10.55 1.89
CA HIS A 135 6.29 11.25 2.22
C HIS A 135 6.33 11.88 3.62
N LYS A 136 5.21 11.90 4.37
CA LYS A 136 5.16 12.53 5.70
C LYS A 136 5.51 11.52 6.81
N VAL A 137 6.80 11.18 6.91
CA VAL A 137 7.32 10.18 7.87
C VAL A 137 6.85 10.46 9.29
N LYS A 138 7.04 11.68 9.81
CA LYS A 138 6.68 12.05 11.20
C LYS A 138 5.21 11.77 11.51
N SER A 139 4.29 12.27 10.68
CA SER A 139 2.85 12.06 10.87
C SER A 139 2.47 10.59 10.75
N LYS A 140 3.07 9.86 9.81
CA LYS A 140 2.81 8.43 9.62
C LYS A 140 3.17 7.62 10.86
N VAL A 141 4.36 7.88 11.41
CA VAL A 141 4.85 7.23 12.63
C VAL A 141 3.96 7.54 13.83
N GLU A 142 3.42 8.76 13.93
CA GLU A 142 2.50 9.13 15.02
C GLU A 142 1.23 8.28 15.01
N TRP A 143 0.58 8.11 13.85
CA TRP A 143 -0.61 7.26 13.76
C TRP A 143 -0.29 5.77 13.87
N ASP A 144 0.87 5.33 13.37
CA ASP A 144 1.30 3.95 13.56
C ASP A 144 1.57 3.67 15.05
N ARG A 145 2.11 4.65 15.79
CA ARG A 145 2.28 4.60 17.25
C ARG A 145 0.96 4.59 17.99
N GLN A 146 0.00 5.43 17.57
CA GLN A 146 -1.34 5.42 18.16
C GLN A 146 -2.02 4.06 17.94
N TYR A 147 -1.90 3.49 16.74
CA TYR A 147 -2.41 2.15 16.47
C TYR A 147 -1.74 1.11 17.39
N LEU A 148 -0.43 1.20 17.62
CA LEU A 148 0.27 0.33 18.57
C LEU A 148 -0.30 0.42 20.00
N SER A 149 -0.64 1.62 20.48
CA SER A 149 -1.17 1.80 21.84
C SER A 149 -2.64 1.44 22.00
N GLU A 150 -3.43 1.54 20.92
CA GLU A 150 -4.90 1.39 20.95
C GLU A 150 -5.37 0.13 20.17
N ALA A 151 -4.44 -0.75 19.79
CA ALA A 151 -4.71 -1.95 19.00
C ALA A 151 -5.82 -2.78 19.65
N SER A 152 -6.96 -2.86 18.96
CA SER A 152 -8.17 -3.50 19.45
C SER A 152 -9.02 -3.93 18.26
N LEU A 153 -9.89 -4.92 18.49
CA LEU A 153 -10.78 -5.43 17.44
C LEU A 153 -11.71 -4.33 16.89
N SER A 154 -12.15 -3.40 17.74
CA SER A 154 -12.97 -2.25 17.35
C SER A 154 -12.20 -1.29 16.44
N LEU A 155 -10.92 -1.01 16.74
CA LEU A 155 -10.07 -0.17 15.90
C LEU A 155 -9.76 -0.84 14.56
N ASP A 156 -9.54 -2.16 14.57
CA ASP A 156 -9.36 -2.93 13.33
C ASP A 156 -10.61 -2.88 12.46
N LEU A 157 -11.80 -3.10 13.05
CA LEU A 157 -13.06 -3.02 12.33
C LEU A 157 -13.31 -1.60 11.79
N TYR A 158 -13.01 -0.57 12.58
CA TYR A 158 -13.03 0.82 12.13
C TYR A 158 -12.14 1.01 10.89
N CYS A 159 -10.90 0.52 10.92
CA CYS A 159 -10.00 0.64 9.80
C CYS A 159 -10.54 -0.08 8.55
N LEU A 160 -11.08 -1.28 8.71
CA LEU A 160 -11.63 -2.07 7.61
C LEU A 160 -12.87 -1.44 6.98
N LEU A 161 -13.77 -0.85 7.78
CA LEU A 161 -14.99 -0.21 7.30
C LEU A 161 -14.74 1.15 6.64
N ILE A 162 -13.78 1.92 7.17
CA ILE A 162 -13.48 3.25 6.62
C ILE A 162 -12.60 3.17 5.37
N THR A 163 -11.78 2.13 5.22
CA THR A 163 -10.87 1.99 4.08
C THR A 163 -11.60 2.08 2.73
N PRO A 164 -12.70 1.34 2.46
CA PRO A 164 -13.48 1.50 1.22
C PRO A 164 -13.98 2.92 0.99
N LEU A 165 -14.44 3.63 2.03
CA LEU A 165 -14.92 5.02 1.92
C LEU A 165 -13.78 5.99 1.55
N VAL A 166 -12.60 5.82 2.14
CA VAL A 166 -11.40 6.61 1.80
C VAL A 166 -10.99 6.33 0.36
N LEU A 167 -11.07 5.08 -0.10
CA LEU A 167 -10.80 4.73 -1.50
C LEU A 167 -11.81 5.37 -2.44
N ILE A 168 -13.11 5.23 -2.19
CA ILE A 168 -14.17 5.82 -3.03
C ILE A 168 -14.07 7.35 -3.08
N SER A 169 -13.85 8.01 -1.93
CA SER A 169 -13.66 9.47 -1.90
C SER A 169 -12.42 9.94 -2.67
N SER A 170 -11.36 9.11 -2.72
CA SER A 170 -10.19 9.38 -3.57
C SER A 170 -10.45 9.14 -5.06
N LEU A 171 -11.47 8.34 -5.41
CA LEU A 171 -11.88 8.10 -6.80
C LEU A 171 -12.70 9.25 -7.37
N LEU A 172 -13.46 9.95 -6.51
CA LEU A 172 -14.28 11.10 -6.85
C LEU A 172 -13.40 12.34 -7.02
N PRO A 173 -13.56 13.13 -8.10
CA PRO A 173 -12.86 14.40 -8.23
C PRO A 173 -13.24 15.30 -7.06
N PHE A 174 -12.25 15.69 -6.27
CA PHE A 174 -12.41 16.62 -5.15
C PHE A 174 -12.96 17.94 -5.71
N ARG A 175 -14.27 18.17 -5.59
CA ARG A 175 -14.90 19.43 -5.96
C ARG A 175 -14.40 20.48 -4.97
N GLY A 176 -13.44 21.29 -5.42
CA GLY A 176 -12.61 22.12 -4.56
C GLY A 176 -13.41 23.03 -3.63
N ARG A 177 -13.13 22.96 -2.33
CA ARG A 177 -13.29 24.12 -1.46
C ARG A 177 -12.11 25.05 -1.74
N ASN A 178 -12.36 26.07 -2.55
CA ASN A 178 -11.55 27.29 -2.60
C ASN A 178 -11.35 27.79 -1.17
N LYS A 179 -10.21 27.50 -0.56
CA LYS A 179 -9.75 28.28 0.59
C LYS A 179 -9.20 29.58 0.03
N ARG A 180 -10.05 30.62 0.11
CA ARG A 180 -9.65 32.02 0.00
C ARG A 180 -8.33 32.22 0.77
N LYS A 181 -7.29 32.65 0.07
CA LYS A 181 -6.14 33.32 0.68
C LYS A 181 -6.67 34.53 1.44
N ARG A 182 -6.38 34.61 2.74
CA ARG A 182 -6.23 35.86 3.46
C ARG A 182 -4.76 35.98 3.79
#